data_AF-A0A0F7ZY42-F1
#
_entry.id   AF-A0A0F7ZY42-F1
#
_cell.length_a   1.000
_cell.length_b   1.000
_cell.length_c   1.000
_cell.angle_alpha   90.00
_cell.angle_beta   90.00
_cell.angle_gamma   90.00
#
_symmetry.space_group_name_H-M   'P 1'
#
loop_
_entity.id
_entity.type
_entity.pdbx_description
1 polymer ?
#
loop_
_entity_poly.entity_id
_entity_poly.type
_entity_poly.pdbx_seq_one_letter_code
_entity_poly.pdbx_strand_id
1 'polypeptide(L)'
;MPWTIGSLLQGSDYSNEFEGGYWQHSFLNTYNYHRQHAPVSGTVVEAKNIQGAAYLEVDAECRPIRVMAGPEAPNSPGYQFLQMRGLVVIDNPVLGKVAVLPIGMAMVSSVKLSVRKDDVLKKGDEISCFLFGGSDIICVFQAKAGIKVEDFVASTGGTWSKMGSVLARAP
;
A
#
# COMPACT_ATOMS: atom_id res chain seq x y z
N MET A 1 -4.84 -7.47 18.04
CA MET A 1 -5.76 -7.96 16.99
C MET A 1 -4.95 -8.70 15.93
N PRO A 2 -5.48 -9.74 15.26
CA PRO A 2 -4.83 -10.28 14.06
C PRO A 2 -4.96 -9.25 12.92
N TRP A 3 -3.84 -8.79 12.39
CA TRP A 3 -3.78 -7.87 11.25
C TRP A 3 -3.98 -8.63 9.93
N THR A 4 -5.23 -8.83 9.52
CA THR A 4 -5.57 -9.65 8.35
C THR A 4 -5.64 -8.84 7.05
N ILE A 5 -5.37 -9.46 5.90
CA ILE A 5 -5.53 -8.84 4.57
C ILE A 5 -6.96 -8.31 4.38
N GLY A 6 -7.99 -9.02 4.88
CA GLY A 6 -9.37 -8.56 4.85
C GLY A 6 -9.56 -7.24 5.60
N SER A 7 -8.94 -7.09 6.78
CA SER A 7 -8.93 -5.83 7.53
C SER A 7 -8.18 -4.73 6.77
N LEU A 8 -7.10 -5.06 6.05
CA LEU A 8 -6.36 -4.09 5.24
C LEU A 8 -7.20 -3.57 4.07
N LEU A 9 -7.88 -4.45 3.34
CA LEU A 9 -8.70 -4.11 2.16
C LEU A 9 -10.12 -3.64 2.51
N GLN A 10 -10.47 -3.58 3.80
CA GLN A 10 -11.74 -3.14 4.40
C GLN A 10 -12.83 -2.69 3.42
N GLY A 11 -13.84 -3.55 3.26
CA GLY A 11 -15.01 -3.29 2.44
C GLY A 11 -14.76 -3.47 0.94
N SER A 12 -13.59 -3.91 0.51
CA SER A 12 -13.34 -4.35 -0.87
C SER A 12 -14.15 -5.59 -1.22
N ASP A 13 -14.79 -5.57 -2.39
CA ASP A 13 -15.47 -6.73 -2.98
C ASP A 13 -14.48 -7.88 -3.28
N TYR A 14 -13.19 -7.56 -3.37
CA TYR A 14 -12.12 -8.48 -3.75
C TYR A 14 -11.28 -8.98 -2.58
N SER A 15 -11.58 -8.55 -1.35
CA SER A 15 -10.78 -8.85 -0.15
C SER A 15 -10.44 -10.34 0.02
N ASN A 16 -11.43 -11.23 -0.14
CA ASN A 16 -11.24 -12.68 -0.01
C ASN A 16 -10.37 -13.28 -1.12
N GLU A 17 -10.27 -12.65 -2.29
CA GLU A 17 -9.45 -13.19 -3.37
C GLU A 17 -7.95 -13.04 -3.12
N PHE A 18 -7.55 -12.28 -2.10
CA PHE A 18 -6.15 -12.11 -1.68
C PHE A 18 -5.74 -13.07 -0.56
N GLU A 19 -6.62 -13.96 -0.13
CA GLU A 19 -6.29 -14.99 0.87
C GLU A 19 -5.14 -15.89 0.39
N GLY A 20 -4.23 -16.22 1.30
CA GLY A 20 -3.00 -16.97 0.99
C GLY A 20 -1.99 -16.21 0.11
N GLY A 21 -2.25 -14.94 -0.20
CA GLY A 21 -1.36 -14.07 -0.95
C GLY A 21 -0.21 -13.49 -0.12
N TYR A 22 0.58 -12.64 -0.77
CA TYR A 22 1.72 -11.95 -0.18
C TYR A 22 1.51 -10.45 -0.27
N TRP A 23 2.04 -9.70 0.71
CA TRP A 23 2.07 -8.26 0.65
C TRP A 23 3.49 -7.73 0.87
N GLN A 24 3.76 -6.60 0.23
CA GLN A 24 4.98 -5.83 0.35
C GLN A 24 4.63 -4.48 0.97
N HIS A 25 5.43 -4.07 1.95
CA HIS A 25 5.38 -2.75 2.55
C HIS A 25 6.53 -1.89 2.04
N SER A 26 6.27 -0.63 1.77
CA SER A 26 7.30 0.37 1.50
C SER A 26 7.00 1.65 2.24
N PHE A 27 8.05 2.22 2.84
CA PHE A 27 8.01 3.48 3.55
C PHE A 27 8.67 4.58 2.72
N LEU A 28 8.04 5.75 2.67
CA LEU A 28 8.56 6.96 2.05
C LEU A 28 8.71 8.03 3.13
N ASN A 29 9.95 8.44 3.37
CA ASN A 29 10.27 9.54 4.27
C ASN A 29 9.84 10.88 3.65
N THR A 30 9.71 11.92 4.46
CA THR A 30 9.16 13.25 4.12
C THR A 30 9.80 13.95 2.91
N TYR A 31 11.06 13.63 2.58
CA TYR A 31 11.77 14.20 1.44
C TYR A 31 11.77 13.29 0.20
N ASN A 32 11.03 12.19 0.21
CA ASN A 32 10.97 11.26 -0.91
C ASN A 32 9.93 11.70 -1.95
N TYR A 33 9.87 10.94 -3.04
CA TYR A 33 8.90 11.15 -4.09
C TYR A 33 7.54 10.55 -3.68
N HIS A 34 6.57 11.42 -3.38
CA HIS A 34 5.26 11.04 -2.83
C HIS A 34 4.16 10.84 -3.89
N ARG A 35 4.52 10.30 -5.05
CA ARG A 35 3.57 9.85 -6.08
C ARG A 35 3.77 8.36 -6.32
N GLN A 36 2.66 7.68 -6.54
CA GLN A 36 2.61 6.24 -6.73
C GLN A 36 2.21 5.91 -8.15
N HIS A 37 2.83 4.85 -8.64
CA HIS A 37 2.64 4.39 -9.99
C HIS A 37 2.18 2.93 -9.97
N ALA A 38 1.44 2.54 -11.00
CA ALA A 38 0.93 1.20 -11.18
C ALA A 38 2.10 0.19 -11.21
N PRO A 39 2.18 -0.76 -10.26
CA PRO A 39 3.27 -1.74 -10.23
C PRO A 39 3.17 -2.76 -11.36
N VAL A 40 1.96 -2.91 -11.92
CA VAL A 40 1.59 -3.82 -13.00
C VAL A 40 0.69 -3.10 -14.00
N SER A 41 0.64 -3.57 -15.24
CA SER A 41 -0.41 -3.18 -16.18
C SER A 41 -1.72 -3.90 -15.85
N GLY A 42 -2.85 -3.43 -16.37
CA GLY A 42 -4.13 -4.10 -16.19
C GLY A 42 -5.30 -3.14 -16.21
N THR A 43 -6.46 -3.62 -15.77
CA THR A 43 -7.68 -2.81 -15.65
C THR A 43 -7.98 -2.56 -14.19
N VAL A 44 -8.26 -1.31 -13.82
CA VAL A 44 -8.69 -0.99 -12.46
C VAL A 44 -10.10 -1.53 -12.24
N VAL A 45 -10.27 -2.47 -11.32
CA VAL A 45 -11.58 -3.05 -10.98
C VAL A 45 -12.20 -2.43 -9.74
N GLU A 46 -11.39 -1.78 -8.90
CA GLU A 46 -11.84 -1.01 -7.74
C GLU A 46 -10.88 0.14 -7.45
N ALA A 47 -11.42 1.32 -7.15
CA ALA A 47 -10.63 2.47 -6.68
C ALA A 47 -11.46 3.26 -5.65
N LYS A 48 -11.01 3.33 -4.40
CA LYS A 48 -11.72 4.08 -3.34
C LYS A 48 -10.81 4.51 -2.20
N ASN A 49 -11.25 5.53 -1.46
CA ASN A 49 -10.66 5.89 -0.18
C ASN A 49 -11.39 5.15 0.95
N ILE A 50 -10.63 4.45 1.78
CA ILE A 50 -11.08 3.84 3.03
C ILE A 50 -10.82 4.85 4.14
N GLN A 51 -11.91 5.28 4.79
CA GLN A 51 -11.84 6.18 5.94
C GLN A 51 -11.22 5.44 7.13
N GLY A 52 -10.29 6.12 7.80
CA GLY A 52 -9.59 5.60 8.97
C GLY A 52 -9.08 6.73 9.87
N ALA A 53 -8.34 6.36 10.89
CA ALA A 53 -7.70 7.28 11.82
C ALA A 53 -6.62 8.14 11.13
N ALA A 54 -6.27 9.26 11.74
CA ALA A 54 -5.18 10.16 11.34
C ALA A 54 -4.24 10.42 12.53
N TYR A 55 -3.65 9.34 13.07
CA TYR A 55 -2.80 9.34 14.27
C TYR A 55 -1.62 8.41 14.10
N LEU A 56 -0.40 8.86 14.46
CA LEU A 56 0.87 8.11 14.30
C LEU A 56 0.91 6.73 14.94
N GLU A 57 0.16 6.51 16.01
CA GLU A 57 0.12 5.23 16.70
C GLU A 57 -1.16 5.12 17.51
N VAL A 58 -1.77 3.94 17.48
CA VAL A 58 -3.00 3.63 18.21
C VAL A 58 -2.88 2.23 18.82
N ASP A 59 -3.54 2.01 19.96
CA ASP A 59 -3.63 0.68 20.55
C ASP A 59 -4.67 -0.21 19.83
N ALA A 60 -4.84 -1.43 20.35
CA ALA A 60 -5.81 -2.39 19.83
C ALA A 60 -7.28 -1.90 19.92
N GLU A 61 -7.56 -0.88 20.74
CA GLU A 61 -8.87 -0.24 20.85
C GLU A 61 -8.98 1.05 20.03
N CYS A 62 -8.04 1.27 19.08
CA CYS A 62 -7.98 2.46 18.23
C CYS A 62 -7.81 3.78 18.99
N ARG A 63 -7.32 3.75 20.24
CA ARG A 63 -7.04 4.97 21.01
C ARG A 63 -5.63 5.45 20.68
N PRO A 64 -5.41 6.76 20.47
CA PRO A 64 -4.08 7.28 20.20
C PRO A 64 -3.17 7.06 21.41
N ILE A 65 -2.10 6.30 21.21
CA ILE A 65 -1.12 6.00 22.27
C ILE A 65 0.14 6.85 22.19
N ARG A 66 0.38 7.50 21.05
CA ARG A 66 1.54 8.37 20.87
C ARG A 66 1.15 9.85 20.99
N VAL A 67 1.59 10.46 22.09
CA VAL A 67 1.63 11.92 22.29
C VAL A 67 2.96 12.40 21.67
N MET A 68 2.90 13.15 20.56
CA MET A 68 4.01 13.35 19.61
C MET A 68 5.36 13.79 20.20
N ALA A 69 6.44 13.14 19.73
CA ALA A 69 7.74 13.75 19.44
C ALA A 69 8.43 12.94 18.32
N GLY A 70 8.41 13.42 17.06
CA GLY A 70 9.16 12.85 15.92
C GLY A 70 8.33 12.22 14.79
N PRO A 71 8.76 12.32 13.52
CA PRO A 71 8.02 11.84 12.33
C PRO A 71 8.13 10.33 12.08
N GLU A 72 8.90 9.61 12.90
CA GLU A 72 9.15 8.17 12.71
C GLU A 72 7.90 7.34 13.01
N ALA A 73 7.58 6.40 12.12
CA ALA A 73 6.58 5.38 12.37
C ALA A 73 7.22 4.14 13.01
N PRO A 74 6.49 3.45 13.90
CA PRO A 74 6.96 2.21 14.47
C PRO A 74 7.08 1.11 13.41
N ASN A 75 8.07 0.24 13.57
CA ASN A 75 8.27 -0.95 12.71
C ASN A 75 7.29 -2.10 13.02
N SER A 76 6.40 -1.95 14.00
CA SER A 76 5.40 -2.94 14.35
C SER A 76 4.17 -2.85 13.42
N PRO A 77 3.55 -4.00 13.07
CA PRO A 77 2.32 -3.99 12.28
C PRO A 77 1.16 -3.45 13.11
N GLY A 78 0.33 -2.61 12.50
CA GLY A 78 -0.96 -2.20 13.05
C GLY A 78 -1.39 -0.81 12.65
N TYR A 79 -0.44 0.12 12.64
CA TYR A 79 -0.67 1.49 12.22
C TYR A 79 -1.32 1.57 10.82
N GLN A 80 -0.80 0.81 9.85
CA GLN A 80 -1.26 0.82 8.45
C GLN A 80 -2.72 0.38 8.26
N PHE A 81 -3.21 -0.48 9.14
CA PHE A 81 -4.56 -1.06 9.06
C PHE A 81 -5.63 -0.10 9.58
N LEU A 82 -5.22 0.86 10.40
CA LEU A 82 -6.11 1.79 11.10
C LEU A 82 -6.11 3.18 10.45
N GLN A 83 -5.09 3.54 9.67
CA GLN A 83 -5.04 4.82 8.97
C GLN A 83 -6.03 4.92 7.81
N MET A 84 -6.40 6.17 7.51
CA MET A 84 -6.93 6.57 6.21
C MET A 84 -6.02 6.07 5.08
N ARG A 85 -6.60 5.37 4.11
CA ARG A 85 -5.86 4.79 2.99
C ARG A 85 -6.66 4.78 1.70
N GLY A 86 -5.97 4.84 0.59
CA GLY A 86 -6.54 4.48 -0.71
C GLY A 86 -6.54 2.97 -0.89
N LEU A 87 -7.38 2.52 -1.81
CA LEU A 87 -7.37 1.17 -2.34
C LEU A 87 -7.54 1.28 -3.85
N VAL A 88 -6.60 0.69 -4.60
CA VAL A 88 -6.69 0.50 -6.05
C VAL A 88 -6.46 -0.98 -6.33
N VAL A 89 -7.46 -1.67 -6.89
CA VAL A 89 -7.33 -3.08 -7.30
C VAL A 89 -7.20 -3.13 -8.82
N ILE A 90 -6.10 -3.71 -9.29
CA ILE A 90 -5.76 -3.83 -10.72
C ILE A 90 -5.87 -5.31 -11.10
N ASP A 91 -6.73 -5.64 -12.06
CA ASP A 91 -6.80 -6.97 -12.65
C ASP A 91 -5.77 -7.12 -13.77
N ASN A 92 -4.74 -7.93 -13.52
CA ASN A 92 -3.67 -8.22 -14.45
C ASN A 92 -3.85 -9.63 -15.07
N PRO A 93 -3.71 -9.77 -16.40
CA PRO A 93 -3.95 -11.04 -17.08
C PRO A 93 -2.97 -12.16 -16.72
N VAL A 94 -1.81 -11.84 -16.15
CA VAL A 94 -0.75 -12.81 -15.80
C VAL A 94 -0.76 -13.08 -14.30
N LEU A 95 -0.69 -12.02 -13.48
CA LEU A 95 -0.52 -12.10 -12.03
C LEU A 95 -1.85 -12.23 -11.28
N GLY A 96 -2.97 -11.93 -11.93
CA GLY A 96 -4.23 -11.73 -11.26
C GLY A 96 -4.41 -10.35 -10.68
N LYS A 97 -5.25 -10.26 -9.65
CA LYS A 97 -5.50 -8.99 -8.98
C LYS A 97 -4.30 -8.59 -8.14
N VAL A 98 -3.95 -7.31 -8.24
CA VAL A 98 -2.94 -6.67 -7.40
C VAL A 98 -3.62 -5.47 -6.75
N ALA A 99 -3.67 -5.44 -5.42
CA ALA A 99 -4.17 -4.30 -4.67
C ALA A 99 -3.00 -3.39 -4.29
N VAL A 100 -3.14 -2.10 -4.54
CA VAL A 100 -2.22 -1.06 -4.09
C VAL A 100 -2.95 -0.17 -3.09
N LEU A 101 -2.36 -0.03 -1.91
CA LEU A 101 -2.88 0.79 -0.83
C LEU A 101 -1.89 1.92 -0.53
N PRO A 102 -2.18 3.14 -1.01
CA PRO A 102 -1.56 4.35 -0.49
C PRO A 102 -2.04 4.61 0.93
N ILE A 103 -1.14 4.71 1.90
CA ILE A 103 -1.49 4.88 3.30
C ILE A 103 -0.90 6.20 3.79
N GLY A 104 -1.80 7.13 4.11
CA GLY A 104 -1.42 8.42 4.61
C GLY A 104 -0.92 8.31 6.05
N MET A 105 0.10 9.09 6.42
CA MET A 105 0.66 9.03 7.76
C MET A 105 0.34 10.25 8.63
N ALA A 106 0.06 10.00 9.91
CA ALA A 106 -0.08 11.02 10.96
C ALA A 106 -1.22 12.02 10.70
N MET A 107 -1.04 13.24 11.19
CA MET A 107 -1.96 14.38 11.01
C MET A 107 -2.10 14.82 9.55
N VAL A 108 -1.34 14.22 8.61
CA VAL A 108 -1.38 14.59 7.19
C VAL A 108 -1.50 13.35 6.31
N SER A 109 -2.70 12.79 6.31
CA SER A 109 -3.03 11.49 5.72
C SER A 109 -3.81 11.59 4.39
N SER A 110 -3.71 12.73 3.69
CA SER A 110 -4.43 12.95 2.43
C SER A 110 -3.91 12.04 1.31
N VAL A 111 -4.75 11.12 0.86
CA VAL A 111 -4.52 10.26 -0.31
C VAL A 111 -5.41 10.73 -1.45
N LYS A 112 -4.80 11.22 -2.53
CA LYS A 112 -5.52 11.57 -3.76
C LYS A 112 -5.31 10.47 -4.79
N LEU A 113 -6.36 9.73 -5.10
CA LEU A 113 -6.36 8.79 -6.23
C LEU A 113 -6.49 9.56 -7.55
N SER A 114 -5.75 9.14 -8.58
CA SER A 114 -5.82 9.69 -9.94
C SER A 114 -6.54 8.75 -10.93
N VAL A 115 -6.99 7.59 -10.46
CA VAL A 115 -7.65 6.55 -11.25
C VAL A 115 -9.02 6.21 -10.68
N ARG A 116 -9.86 5.62 -11.52
CA ARG A 116 -11.19 5.10 -11.20
C ARG A 116 -11.38 3.70 -11.78
N LYS A 117 -12.44 3.03 -11.35
CA LYS A 117 -12.88 1.77 -11.94
C LYS A 117 -13.00 1.90 -13.47
N ASP A 118 -12.62 0.83 -14.16
CA ASP A 118 -12.59 0.64 -15.61
C ASP A 118 -11.46 1.39 -16.35
N ASP A 119 -10.60 2.14 -15.65
CA ASP A 119 -9.39 2.70 -16.27
C ASP A 119 -8.39 1.58 -16.64
N VAL A 120 -7.80 1.67 -17.83
CA VAL A 120 -6.77 0.74 -18.32
C VAL A 120 -5.39 1.34 -18.11
N LEU A 121 -4.54 0.64 -17.37
CA LEU A 121 -3.23 1.11 -16.95
C LEU A 121 -2.10 0.36 -17.65
N LYS A 122 -1.05 1.11 -18.03
CA LYS A 122 0.27 0.58 -18.29
C LYS A 122 1.06 0.56 -16.98
N LYS A 123 2.00 -0.38 -16.88
CA LYS A 123 2.95 -0.40 -15.76
C LYS A 123 3.71 0.93 -15.74
N GLY A 124 3.71 1.61 -14.60
CA GLY A 124 4.33 2.92 -14.43
C GLY A 124 3.39 4.11 -14.59
N ASP A 125 2.11 3.93 -14.92
CA ASP A 125 1.14 5.04 -14.92
C ASP A 125 0.88 5.54 -13.49
N GLU A 126 0.72 6.86 -13.29
CA GLU A 126 0.45 7.42 -11.95
C GLU A 126 -0.98 7.06 -11.48
N ILE A 127 -1.10 6.48 -10.29
CA ILE A 127 -2.39 6.03 -9.72
C ILE A 127 -2.83 6.82 -8.49
N SER A 128 -1.90 7.49 -7.81
CA SER A 128 -2.19 8.31 -6.65
C SER A 128 -1.01 9.19 -6.24
N CYS A 129 -1.30 10.19 -5.42
CA CYS A 129 -0.29 11.01 -4.76
C CYS A 129 -0.71 11.37 -3.33
N PHE A 130 0.29 11.68 -2.50
CA PHE A 130 0.09 12.29 -1.19
C PHE A 130 0.32 13.78 -1.30
N LEU A 131 -0.53 14.57 -0.64
CA LEU A 131 -0.42 16.03 -0.72
C LEU A 131 0.60 16.58 0.28
N PHE A 132 0.90 15.86 1.37
CA PHE A 132 1.89 16.24 2.38
C PHE A 132 2.15 15.08 3.38
N GLY A 133 3.34 15.04 4.01
CA GLY A 133 3.69 14.08 5.07
C GLY A 133 4.52 12.88 4.62
N GLY A 134 4.93 12.04 5.58
CA GLY A 134 5.45 10.70 5.28
C GLY A 134 4.34 9.80 4.74
N SER A 135 4.69 8.72 4.04
CA SER A 135 3.67 7.84 3.49
C SER A 135 4.11 6.39 3.42
N ASP A 136 3.14 5.50 3.63
CA ASP A 136 3.30 4.07 3.44
C ASP A 136 2.63 3.63 2.13
N ILE A 137 3.19 2.60 1.52
CA ILE A 137 2.62 1.94 0.34
C ILE A 137 2.58 0.45 0.64
N ILE A 138 1.40 -0.14 0.51
CA ILE A 138 1.25 -1.58 0.54
C ILE A 138 0.83 -2.08 -0.84
N CYS A 139 1.53 -3.08 -1.36
CA CYS A 139 1.10 -3.87 -2.51
C CYS A 139 0.70 -5.26 -2.02
N VAL A 140 -0.49 -5.74 -2.35
CA VAL A 140 -0.97 -7.09 -2.03
C VAL A 140 -1.18 -7.85 -3.34
N PHE A 141 -0.63 -9.04 -3.41
CA PHE A 141 -0.69 -9.92 -4.57
C PHE A 141 -1.53 -11.15 -4.24
N GLN A 142 -2.38 -11.58 -5.18
CA GLN A 142 -3.07 -12.86 -5.05
C GLN A 142 -2.08 -14.02 -4.96
N ALA A 143 -2.46 -15.11 -4.29
CA ALA A 143 -1.64 -16.32 -4.19
C ALA A 143 -1.19 -16.84 -5.57
N LYS A 144 -2.06 -16.74 -6.58
CA LYS A 144 -1.74 -17.17 -7.95
C LYS A 144 -0.65 -16.36 -8.64
N ALA A 145 -0.30 -15.17 -8.14
CA ALA A 145 0.82 -14.40 -8.65
C ALA A 145 2.16 -15.13 -8.44
N GLY A 146 2.21 -16.10 -7.53
CA GLY A 146 3.38 -16.94 -7.30
C GLY A 146 4.58 -16.22 -6.69
N ILE A 147 4.42 -14.95 -6.32
CA ILE A 147 5.47 -14.12 -5.71
C ILE A 147 5.72 -14.61 -4.28
N LYS A 148 6.99 -14.81 -3.95
CA LYS A 148 7.49 -15.14 -2.61
C LYS A 148 8.43 -14.06 -2.12
N VAL A 149 8.76 -14.11 -0.83
CA VAL A 149 9.71 -13.16 -0.21
C VAL A 149 11.08 -13.23 -0.88
N GLU A 150 11.49 -14.43 -1.31
CA GLU A 150 12.77 -14.67 -1.98
C GLU A 150 12.87 -14.03 -3.37
N ASP A 151 11.73 -13.69 -4.00
CA ASP A 151 11.70 -13.05 -5.31
C ASP A 151 11.94 -11.52 -5.23
N PHE A 152 11.94 -10.96 -4.01
CA PHE A 152 12.21 -9.54 -3.81
C PHE A 152 13.71 -9.23 -3.82
N VAL A 153 14.06 -8.18 -4.55
CA VAL A 153 15.44 -7.72 -4.66
C VAL A 153 15.78 -6.88 -3.43
N ALA A 154 16.74 -7.34 -2.63
CA ALA A 154 17.25 -6.57 -1.50
C ALA A 154 17.87 -5.25 -1.97
N SER A 155 17.60 -4.17 -1.24
CA SER A 155 18.19 -2.87 -1.54
C SER A 155 19.72 -2.94 -1.38
N THR A 156 20.46 -2.36 -2.32
CA THR A 156 21.93 -2.34 -2.25
C THR A 156 22.40 -1.64 -0.98
N GLY A 157 23.28 -2.30 -0.22
CA GLY A 157 23.76 -1.80 1.07
C GLY A 157 22.71 -1.78 2.19
N GLY A 158 21.55 -2.41 2.00
CA GLY A 158 20.53 -2.56 3.05
C GLY A 158 19.79 -1.26 3.40
N THR A 159 19.69 -0.32 2.46
CA THR A 159 19.13 1.02 2.72
C THR A 159 17.78 1.23 2.04
N TRP A 160 17.79 1.64 0.77
CA TRP A 160 16.60 2.03 0.02
C TRP A 160 16.74 1.65 -1.45
N SER A 161 15.59 1.55 -2.13
CA SER A 161 15.52 1.31 -3.58
C SER A 161 15.08 2.59 -4.30
N LYS A 162 15.71 2.90 -5.45
CA LYS A 162 15.30 4.02 -6.30
C LYS A 162 13.94 3.72 -6.92
N MET A 163 13.13 4.77 -7.12
CA MET A 163 11.95 4.66 -7.98
C MET A 163 12.38 4.13 -9.35
N GLY A 164 11.64 3.13 -9.85
CA GLY A 164 11.94 2.47 -11.12
C GLY A 164 12.91 1.30 -11.02
N SER A 165 13.53 1.05 -9.86
CA SER A 165 14.25 -0.19 -9.60
C SER A 165 13.31 -1.40 -9.63
N VAL A 166 13.81 -2.54 -10.09
CA VAL A 166 13.07 -3.80 -10.04
C VAL A 166 13.02 -4.27 -8.59
N LEU A 167 11.82 -4.29 -8.00
CA LEU A 167 11.60 -4.75 -6.63
C LEU A 167 11.37 -6.26 -6.54
N ALA A 168 10.74 -6.85 -7.54
CA ALA A 168 10.54 -8.30 -7.65
C ALA A 168 10.28 -8.68 -9.12
N ARG A 169 10.45 -9.96 -9.43
CA ARG A 169 9.99 -10.58 -10.69
C ARG A 169 9.08 -11.73 -10.34
N ALA A 170 7.88 -11.73 -10.89
CA ALA A 170 7.04 -12.91 -10.81
C ALA A 170 7.69 -14.05 -11.63
N PRO A 171 7.52 -15.32 -11.19
CA PRO A 171 8.05 -16.50 -11.88
C PRO A 171 7.48 -16.70 -13.29
#